data_AF-A0AAW1MBL7-F1
#
_entry.id   AF-A0AAW1MBL7-F1
#
_cell.length_a   1.000
_cell.length_b   1.000
_cell.length_c   1.000
_cell.angle_alpha   90.00
_cell.angle_beta   90.00
_cell.angle_gamma   90.00
#
_symmetry.space_group_name_H-M   'P 1'
#
loop_
_entity.id
_entity.type
_entity.pdbx_description
1 polymer ?
#
loop_
_entity_poly.entity_id
_entity_poly.type
_entity_poly.pdbx_seq_one_letter_code
_entity_poly.pdbx_strand_id
1 'polypeptide(L)'
;MILHGKDCIFPHYNDILQGLSTILAKESHASTVDNICSAISKLITVNPNGVPLEQVFPALMQHLPLKVDFIENEAIVRCFYGLYQQGNPVLKEQLANVIKIVVHIYHKKESSNDETENLVNDFLRTINRDFPQEFASIVASMGEDVTNNVQKLFV
;
A
#
# COMPACT_ATOMS: atom_id res chain seq x y z
N MET A 1 -6.48 -17.80 -3.42
CA MET A 1 -7.90 -18.13 -3.68
C MET A 1 -8.73 -16.98 -4.28
N ILE A 2 -8.27 -15.72 -4.23
CA ILE A 2 -9.02 -14.56 -4.77
C ILE A 2 -8.79 -14.33 -6.29
N LEU A 3 -7.70 -14.88 -6.87
CA LEU A 3 -7.33 -14.59 -8.26
C LEU A 3 -8.23 -15.26 -9.34
N HIS A 4 -9.05 -16.25 -9.00
CA HIS A 4 -9.81 -17.07 -9.96
C HIS A 4 -11.34 -16.98 -9.87
N GLY A 5 -11.91 -16.19 -8.95
CA GLY A 5 -13.36 -16.10 -8.71
C GLY A 5 -14.03 -14.81 -9.19
N LYS A 6 -13.44 -14.12 -10.18
CA LYS A 6 -13.72 -12.71 -10.50
C LYS A 6 -15.22 -12.41 -10.64
N ASP A 7 -15.96 -13.16 -11.46
CA ASP A 7 -17.38 -12.85 -11.74
C ASP A 7 -18.34 -13.24 -10.60
N CYS A 8 -18.00 -14.23 -9.77
CA CYS A 8 -18.85 -14.71 -8.68
C CYS A 8 -18.72 -13.88 -7.40
N ILE A 9 -17.57 -13.21 -7.20
CA ILE A 9 -17.28 -12.48 -5.96
C ILE A 9 -17.76 -11.02 -6.05
N PHE A 10 -17.79 -10.43 -7.25
CA PHE A 10 -18.18 -9.02 -7.43
C PHE A 10 -19.54 -8.63 -6.82
N PRO A 11 -20.60 -9.46 -6.87
CA PRO A 11 -21.86 -9.14 -6.19
C PRO A 11 -21.74 -9.01 -4.67
N HIS A 12 -20.71 -9.63 -4.07
CA HIS A 12 -20.48 -9.69 -2.63
C HIS A 12 -19.33 -8.79 -2.15
N TYR A 13 -18.74 -7.97 -3.03
CA TYR A 13 -17.57 -7.14 -2.68
C TYR A 13 -17.83 -6.23 -1.48
N ASN A 14 -18.99 -5.55 -1.46
CA ASN A 14 -19.35 -4.65 -0.36
C ASN A 14 -19.51 -5.42 0.97
N ASP A 15 -20.14 -6.60 0.95
CA ASP A 15 -20.30 -7.42 2.15
C ASP A 15 -18.96 -7.92 2.68
N ILE A 16 -18.07 -8.35 1.78
CA ILE A 16 -16.71 -8.78 2.12
C ILE A 16 -15.90 -7.62 2.71
N LEU A 17 -15.92 -6.45 2.06
CA LEU A 17 -15.22 -5.26 2.54
C LEU A 17 -15.75 -4.78 3.88
N GLN A 18 -17.06 -4.79 4.07
CA GLN A 18 -17.69 -4.44 5.34
C GLN A 18 -17.29 -5.41 6.45
N GLY A 19 -17.28 -6.71 6.15
CA GLY A 19 -16.81 -7.76 7.06
C GLY A 19 -15.36 -7.57 7.46
N LEU A 20 -14.46 -7.42 6.47
CA LEU A 20 -13.04 -7.18 6.70
C LEU A 20 -12.79 -5.90 7.50
N SER A 21 -13.48 -4.80 7.18
CA SER A 21 -13.35 -3.52 7.88
C SER A 21 -13.83 -3.61 9.33
N THR A 22 -14.89 -4.38 9.59
CA THR A 22 -15.43 -4.60 10.93
C THR A 22 -14.48 -5.43 11.79
N ILE A 23 -13.84 -6.45 11.21
CA ILE A 23 -12.82 -7.25 11.89
C ILE A 23 -11.58 -6.39 12.16
N LEU A 24 -11.11 -5.64 11.15
CA LEU A 24 -9.94 -4.78 11.25
C LEU A 24 -10.04 -3.79 12.42
N ALA A 25 -11.23 -3.21 12.64
CA ALA A 25 -11.48 -2.27 13.74
C ALA A 25 -11.45 -2.89 15.15
N LYS A 26 -11.57 -4.22 15.27
CA LYS A 26 -11.65 -4.94 16.55
C LYS A 26 -10.48 -5.88 16.79
N GLU A 27 -9.70 -6.15 15.76
CA GLU A 27 -8.60 -7.10 15.80
C GLU A 27 -7.37 -6.48 16.45
N SER A 28 -6.74 -7.25 17.33
CA SER A 28 -5.51 -6.86 18.04
C SER A 28 -4.31 -7.71 17.62
N HIS A 29 -4.55 -8.87 17.00
CA HIS A 29 -3.48 -9.74 16.54
C HIS A 29 -2.84 -9.16 15.28
N ALA A 30 -1.58 -8.73 15.39
CA ALA A 30 -0.84 -8.05 14.34
C ALA A 30 -0.82 -8.83 13.01
N SER A 31 -0.60 -10.16 13.04
CA SER A 31 -0.60 -10.98 11.83
C SER A 31 -1.97 -11.02 11.14
N THR A 32 -3.07 -11.04 11.91
CA THR A 32 -4.42 -10.98 11.33
C THR A 32 -4.69 -9.62 10.71
N VAL A 33 -4.29 -8.53 11.38
CA VAL A 33 -4.39 -7.16 10.84
C VAL A 33 -3.62 -7.05 9.53
N ASP A 34 -2.39 -7.56 9.47
CA ASP A 34 -1.55 -7.49 8.27
C ASP A 34 -2.20 -8.24 7.09
N ASN A 35 -2.71 -9.45 7.35
CA ASN A 35 -3.44 -10.26 6.38
C ASN A 35 -4.71 -9.56 5.85
N ILE A 36 -5.45 -8.89 6.73
CA ILE A 36 -6.64 -8.13 6.33
C ILE A 36 -6.25 -6.93 5.44
N CYS A 37 -5.19 -6.20 5.78
CA CYS A 37 -4.69 -5.08 4.97
C CYS A 37 -4.34 -5.53 3.55
N SER A 38 -3.70 -6.69 3.43
CA SER A 38 -3.39 -7.30 2.14
C SER A 38 -4.61 -7.82 1.40
N ALA A 39 -5.57 -8.44 2.09
CA ALA A 39 -6.83 -8.88 1.47
C ALA A 39 -7.59 -7.69 0.86
N ILE A 40 -7.71 -6.57 1.60
CA ILE A 40 -8.31 -5.33 1.11
C ILE A 40 -7.54 -4.80 -0.11
N SER A 41 -6.21 -4.79 -0.05
CA SER A 41 -5.37 -4.33 -1.17
C SER A 41 -5.52 -5.20 -2.43
N LYS A 42 -5.68 -6.51 -2.27
CA LYS A 42 -5.97 -7.46 -3.36
C LYS A 42 -7.34 -7.18 -3.98
N LEU A 43 -8.38 -6.92 -3.16
CA LEU A 43 -9.72 -6.57 -3.66
C LEU A 43 -9.71 -5.26 -4.46
N ILE A 44 -9.04 -4.23 -3.94
CA ILE A 44 -8.86 -2.95 -4.64
C ILE A 44 -8.15 -3.16 -5.97
N THR A 45 -7.05 -3.93 -5.99
CA THR A 45 -6.28 -4.18 -7.22
C THR A 45 -7.12 -4.91 -8.28
N VAL A 46 -7.98 -5.85 -7.86
CA VAL A 46 -8.79 -6.66 -8.79
C VAL A 46 -9.95 -5.86 -9.39
N ASN A 47 -10.64 -5.05 -8.61
CA ASN A 47 -11.77 -4.25 -9.10
C ASN A 47 -11.90 -2.93 -8.33
N PRO A 48 -11.07 -1.90 -8.65
CA PRO A 48 -11.08 -0.64 -7.91
C PRO A 48 -12.43 0.10 -8.03
N ASN A 49 -13.14 -0.07 -9.15
CA ASN A 49 -14.46 0.54 -9.36
C ASN A 49 -15.58 -0.12 -8.53
N GLY A 50 -15.36 -1.36 -8.06
CA GLY A 50 -16.29 -2.09 -7.19
C GLY A 50 -16.06 -1.82 -5.70
N VAL A 51 -15.13 -0.94 -5.35
CA VAL A 51 -14.77 -0.61 -3.96
C VAL A 51 -15.09 0.86 -3.68
N PRO A 52 -15.76 1.19 -2.57
CA PRO A 52 -15.91 2.57 -2.11
C PRO A 52 -14.56 3.10 -1.59
N LEU A 53 -13.65 3.43 -2.50
CA LEU A 53 -12.25 3.77 -2.20
C LEU A 53 -12.11 4.96 -1.24
N GLU A 54 -12.99 5.95 -1.33
CA GLU A 54 -12.99 7.11 -0.43
C GLU A 54 -13.12 6.72 1.05
N GLN A 55 -13.74 5.59 1.36
CA GLN A 55 -13.90 5.09 2.72
C GLN A 55 -12.85 4.03 3.06
N VAL A 56 -12.64 3.10 2.13
CA VAL A 56 -11.79 1.93 2.36
C VAL A 56 -10.31 2.29 2.38
N PHE A 57 -9.86 3.19 1.50
CA PHE A 57 -8.44 3.52 1.37
C PHE A 57 -7.90 4.26 2.61
N PRO A 58 -8.57 5.30 3.16
CA PRO A 58 -8.12 5.92 4.40
C PRO A 58 -8.12 4.96 5.60
N ALA A 59 -9.10 4.07 5.70
CA ALA A 59 -9.15 3.06 6.76
C ALA A 59 -7.98 2.07 6.67
N LEU A 60 -7.63 1.65 5.44
CA LEU A 60 -6.43 0.85 5.19
C LEU A 60 -5.17 1.60 5.63
N MET A 61 -5.04 2.89 5.34
CA MET A 61 -3.84 3.67 5.68
C MET A 61 -3.58 3.74 7.19
N GLN A 62 -4.63 3.74 8.00
CA GLN A 62 -4.50 3.77 9.47
C GLN A 62 -3.84 2.52 10.06
N HIS A 63 -3.82 1.42 9.30
CA HIS A 63 -3.28 0.13 9.75
C HIS A 63 -1.93 -0.21 9.11
N LEU A 64 -1.37 0.70 8.31
CA LEU A 64 -0.06 0.57 7.69
C LEU A 64 0.97 1.48 8.39
N PRO A 65 2.27 1.12 8.37
CA PRO A 65 2.87 -0.07 7.74
C PRO A 65 2.53 -1.38 8.49
N LEU A 66 2.75 -2.52 7.81
CA LEU A 66 2.59 -3.85 8.40
C LEU A 66 3.55 -4.05 9.57
N LYS A 67 3.25 -5.00 10.47
CA LYS A 67 4.00 -5.16 11.73
C LYS A 67 4.79 -6.44 11.82
N VAL A 68 4.26 -7.54 11.29
CA VAL A 68 4.84 -8.88 11.46
C VAL A 68 4.87 -9.68 10.17
N ASP A 69 3.85 -9.57 9.31
CA ASP A 69 3.76 -10.35 8.07
C ASP A 69 4.16 -9.52 6.86
N PHE A 70 5.46 -9.31 6.70
CA PHE A 70 6.00 -8.49 5.61
C PHE A 70 5.89 -9.14 4.22
N ILE A 71 5.54 -10.44 4.13
CA ILE A 71 5.22 -11.07 2.85
C ILE A 71 4.06 -10.35 2.17
N GLU A 72 3.13 -9.86 2.99
CA GLU A 72 1.93 -9.20 2.52
C GLU A 72 2.16 -7.76 2.00
N ASN A 73 3.35 -7.17 2.22
CA ASN A 73 3.71 -5.86 1.67
C ASN A 73 3.63 -5.82 0.15
N GLU A 74 3.92 -6.93 -0.54
CA GLU A 74 3.84 -7.00 -2.00
C GLU A 74 2.45 -6.60 -2.51
N ALA A 75 1.39 -7.09 -1.87
CA ALA A 75 0.01 -6.78 -2.25
C ALA A 75 -0.34 -5.31 -2.00
N ILE A 76 0.17 -4.73 -0.91
CA ILE A 76 -0.03 -3.31 -0.57
C ILE A 76 0.63 -2.42 -1.62
N VAL A 77 1.89 -2.70 -1.95
CA VAL A 77 2.66 -1.88 -2.89
C VAL A 77 2.10 -2.02 -4.31
N ARG A 78 1.70 -3.22 -4.74
CA ARG A 78 1.02 -3.42 -6.04
C ARG A 78 -0.28 -2.61 -6.13
N CYS A 79 -1.08 -2.60 -5.06
CA CYS A 79 -2.30 -1.81 -4.98
C CYS A 79 -2.02 -0.31 -5.15
N PHE A 80 -1.06 0.23 -4.38
CA PHE A 80 -0.70 1.64 -4.47
C PHE A 80 -0.17 2.00 -5.84
N TYR A 81 0.75 1.20 -6.38
CA TYR A 81 1.35 1.51 -7.67
C TYR A 81 0.31 1.44 -8.79
N GLY A 82 -0.61 0.47 -8.75
CA GLY A 82 -1.72 0.37 -9.70
C GLY A 82 -2.65 1.59 -9.65
N LEU A 83 -3.08 2.00 -8.46
CA LEU A 83 -3.91 3.21 -8.28
C LEU A 83 -3.18 4.48 -8.73
N TYR A 84 -1.87 4.56 -8.49
CA TYR A 84 -1.04 5.67 -8.92
C TYR A 84 -0.97 5.77 -10.44
N GLN A 85 -0.71 4.65 -11.12
CA GLN A 85 -0.67 4.58 -12.59
C GLN A 85 -2.01 4.95 -13.23
N GLN A 86 -3.12 4.65 -12.56
CA GLN A 86 -4.47 5.04 -12.98
C GLN A 86 -4.77 6.53 -12.72
N GLY A 87 -3.88 7.25 -12.04
CA GLY A 87 -4.09 8.64 -11.65
C GLY A 87 -5.22 8.83 -10.65
N ASN A 88 -5.51 7.81 -9.84
CA ASN A 88 -6.67 7.75 -8.95
C ASN A 88 -6.66 8.93 -7.94
N PRO A 89 -7.78 9.68 -7.81
CA PRO A 89 -7.83 10.87 -6.97
C PRO A 89 -7.63 10.56 -5.48
N VAL A 90 -8.18 9.44 -4.98
CA VAL A 90 -8.07 9.05 -3.57
C VAL A 90 -6.61 8.78 -3.19
N LEU A 91 -5.85 8.14 -4.08
CA LEU A 91 -4.42 7.94 -3.84
C LEU A 91 -3.67 9.27 -3.86
N LYS A 92 -3.98 10.17 -4.78
CA LYS A 92 -3.32 11.49 -4.87
C LYS A 92 -3.55 12.32 -3.60
N GLU A 93 -4.76 12.31 -3.06
CA GLU A 93 -5.07 12.99 -1.79
C GLU A 93 -4.28 12.43 -0.60
N GLN A 94 -3.86 11.16 -0.67
CA GLN A 94 -3.09 10.47 0.36
C GLN A 94 -1.62 10.25 -0.04
N LEU A 95 -1.13 10.92 -1.09
CA LEU A 95 0.18 10.66 -1.68
C LEU A 95 1.30 10.75 -0.63
N ALA A 96 1.24 11.73 0.26
CA ALA A 96 2.23 11.89 1.32
C ALA A 96 2.30 10.68 2.28
N ASN A 97 1.16 10.08 2.62
CA ASN A 97 1.11 8.89 3.48
C ASN A 97 1.58 7.65 2.72
N VAL A 98 1.22 7.53 1.44
CA VAL A 98 1.72 6.46 0.56
C VAL A 98 3.24 6.50 0.46
N ILE A 99 3.83 7.67 0.21
CA ILE A 99 5.30 7.84 0.15
C ILE A 99 5.93 7.37 1.47
N LYS A 100 5.41 7.82 2.62
CA LYS A 100 5.94 7.42 3.94
C LYS A 100 5.91 5.91 4.14
N ILE A 101 4.83 5.24 3.74
CA ILE A 101 4.70 3.78 3.89
C ILE A 101 5.69 3.05 2.97
N VAL A 102 5.79 3.43 1.70
CA VAL A 102 6.70 2.76 0.75
C VAL A 102 8.17 3.01 1.12
N VAL A 103 8.51 4.22 1.56
CA VAL A 103 9.84 4.54 2.09
C VAL A 103 10.15 3.74 3.35
N HIS A 104 9.17 3.54 4.24
CA HIS A 104 9.33 2.69 5.42
C HIS A 104 9.71 1.26 5.03
N ILE A 105 8.95 0.66 4.11
CA ILE A 105 9.19 -0.71 3.61
C ILE A 105 10.59 -0.83 3.00
N TYR A 106 10.99 0.14 2.17
CA TYR A 106 12.33 0.20 1.58
C TYR A 106 13.42 0.27 2.66
N HIS A 107 13.29 1.23 3.56
CA HIS A 107 14.30 1.51 4.58
C HIS A 107 14.46 0.36 5.59
N LYS A 108 13.36 -0.27 5.99
CA LYS A 108 13.36 -1.42 6.90
C LYS A 108 13.68 -2.74 6.23
N LYS A 109 13.81 -2.77 4.89
CA LYS A 109 14.03 -3.98 4.08
C LYS A 109 12.93 -5.02 4.29
N GLU A 110 11.69 -4.56 4.36
CA GLU A 110 10.51 -5.41 4.59
C GLU A 110 9.91 -5.93 3.26
N SER A 111 10.77 -6.14 2.26
CA SER A 111 10.43 -6.83 1.01
C SER A 111 10.67 -8.33 1.18
N SER A 112 9.73 -9.15 0.72
CA SER A 112 9.79 -10.60 0.93
C SER A 112 10.64 -11.34 -0.09
N ASN A 113 10.89 -10.73 -1.24
CA ASN A 113 11.66 -11.27 -2.35
C ASN A 113 12.14 -10.13 -3.26
N ASP A 114 13.02 -10.46 -4.21
CA ASP A 114 13.59 -9.51 -5.17
C ASP A 114 12.52 -8.85 -6.06
N GLU A 115 11.42 -9.55 -6.37
CA GLU A 115 10.33 -8.97 -7.17
C GLU A 115 9.63 -7.84 -6.41
N THR A 116 9.38 -8.04 -5.10
CA THR A 116 8.80 -7.03 -4.21
C THR A 116 9.77 -5.86 -4.01
N GLU A 117 11.06 -6.15 -3.86
CA GLU A 117 12.08 -5.11 -3.73
C GLU A 117 12.15 -4.24 -4.99
N ASN A 118 12.16 -4.87 -6.18
CA ASN A 118 12.13 -4.15 -7.45
C ASN A 118 10.85 -3.32 -7.60
N LEU A 119 9.70 -3.87 -7.22
CA LEU A 119 8.43 -3.15 -7.24
C LEU A 119 8.46 -1.89 -6.35
N VAL A 120 8.99 -2.00 -5.14
CA VAL A 120 9.17 -0.87 -4.20
C VAL A 120 10.11 0.17 -4.80
N ASN A 121 11.26 -0.27 -5.32
CA ASN A 121 12.27 0.59 -5.93
C ASN A 121 11.69 1.36 -7.14
N ASP A 122 11.01 0.67 -8.04
CA ASP A 122 10.38 1.27 -9.22
C ASP A 122 9.30 2.27 -8.84
N PHE A 123 8.51 1.97 -7.80
CA PHE A 123 7.48 2.89 -7.36
C PHE A 123 8.07 4.16 -6.75
N LEU A 124 9.08 4.05 -5.89
CA LEU A 124 9.81 5.20 -5.33
C LEU A 124 10.48 6.04 -6.44
N ARG A 125 11.09 5.38 -7.44
CA ARG A 125 11.65 6.07 -8.61
C ARG A 125 10.61 6.82 -9.41
N THR A 126 9.46 6.20 -9.63
CA THR A 126 8.34 6.80 -10.36
C THR A 126 7.83 8.04 -9.63
N ILE A 127 7.58 7.96 -8.32
CA ILE A 127 7.10 9.10 -7.54
C ILE A 127 8.14 10.23 -7.51
N ASN A 128 9.42 9.91 -7.30
CA ASN A 128 10.48 10.93 -7.28
C ASN A 128 10.64 11.62 -8.65
N ARG A 129 10.45 10.88 -9.75
CA ARG A 129 10.46 11.46 -11.11
C ARG A 129 9.29 12.43 -11.31
N ASP A 130 8.10 12.05 -10.89
CA ASP A 130 6.87 12.80 -11.16
C ASP A 130 6.66 13.96 -10.17
N PHE A 131 7.09 13.80 -8.92
CA PHE A 131 6.91 14.74 -7.80
C PHE A 131 8.19 14.93 -6.96
N PRO A 132 9.31 15.36 -7.55
CA PRO A 132 10.62 15.38 -6.87
C PRO A 132 10.66 16.26 -5.61
N GLN A 133 9.99 17.42 -5.65
CA GLN A 133 9.99 18.35 -4.51
C GLN A 133 9.19 17.81 -3.32
N GLU A 134 8.01 17.27 -3.59
CA GLU A 134 7.15 16.67 -2.56
C GLU A 134 7.81 15.42 -1.97
N PHE A 135 8.35 14.56 -2.83
CA PHE A 135 9.09 13.36 -2.40
C PHE A 135 10.27 13.73 -1.49
N ALA A 136 11.12 14.66 -1.91
CA ALA A 136 12.27 15.10 -1.11
C ALA A 136 11.85 15.70 0.24
N SER A 137 10.81 16.53 0.25
CA SER A 137 10.28 17.13 1.48
C SER A 137 9.76 16.07 2.46
N ILE A 138 9.04 15.06 1.96
CA ILE A 138 8.49 13.99 2.79
C ILE A 138 9.61 13.11 3.35
N VAL A 139 10.55 12.68 2.50
CA VAL A 139 11.68 11.84 2.93
C VAL A 139 12.52 12.56 3.98
N ALA A 140 12.82 13.85 3.78
CA ALA A 140 13.53 14.67 4.76
C ALA A 140 12.80 14.73 6.11
N SER A 141 11.46 14.79 6.11
CA SER A 141 10.65 14.80 7.33
C SER A 141 10.69 13.47 8.12
N MET A 142 11.15 12.38 7.49
CA MET A 142 11.26 11.06 8.13
C MET A 142 12.59 10.84 8.87
N GLY A 143 13.51 11.80 8.81
CA GLY A 143 14.79 11.78 9.50
C GLY A 143 15.99 11.56 8.58
N GLU A 144 17.17 11.93 9.09
CA GLU A 144 18.41 11.95 8.32
C GLU A 144 18.86 10.54 7.88
N ASP A 145 18.70 9.54 8.76
CA ASP A 145 19.05 8.14 8.45
C ASP A 145 18.23 7.57 7.29
N VAL A 146 16.90 7.79 7.32
CA VAL A 146 15.99 7.41 6.24
C VAL A 146 16.36 8.14 4.95
N THR A 147 16.63 9.44 5.04
CA THR A 147 17.01 10.27 3.89
C THR A 147 18.28 9.76 3.22
N ASN A 148 19.34 9.52 4.00
CA ASN A 148 20.62 9.02 3.50
C ASN A 148 20.49 7.63 2.88
N ASN A 149 19.62 6.78 3.43
CA ASN A 149 19.35 5.46 2.87
C ASN A 149 18.60 5.56 1.52
N VAL A 150 17.53 6.35 1.46
CA VAL A 150 16.72 6.54 0.24
C VAL A 150 17.52 7.21 -0.87
N GLN A 151 18.43 8.14 -0.56
CA GLN A 151 19.30 8.76 -1.56
C GLN A 151 20.14 7.74 -2.33
N LYS A 152 20.57 6.65 -1.70
CA LYS A 152 21.36 5.58 -2.35
C LYS A 152 20.58 4.88 -3.46
N LEU A 153 19.25 4.91 -3.42
CA LEU A 153 18.43 4.38 -4.50
C LEU A 153 18.66 5.16 -5.81
N PHE A 154 18.99 6.45 -5.74
CA PHE A 154 19.04 7.34 -6.90
C PHE A 154 20.45 7.62 -7.44
N VAL A 155 21.47 6.95 -6.89
CA VAL A 155 22.87 7.02 -7.35
C VAL A 155 23.18 5.80 -8.24
#